data_AF-A0A7C1YWE2-F1
#
_entry.id   AF-A0A7C1YWE2-F1
#
_cell.length_a   1.000
_cell.length_b   1.000
_cell.length_c   1.000
_cell.angle_alpha   90.00
_cell.angle_beta   90.00
_cell.angle_gamma   90.00
#
_symmetry.space_group_name_H-M   'P 1'
#
loop_
_entity.id
_entity.type
_entity.pdbx_description
1 polymer ?
#
loop_
_entity_poly.entity_id
_entity_poly.type
_entity_poly.pdbx_seq_one_letter_code
_entity_poly.pdbx_strand_id
1 'polypeptide(L)'
;MSTERWHLELVKEMNNLPVRWRPPHRPVCVAAPDVSSGRTLMAALSLLCRRGVGPSSWISSYRRDPVAFLLDAIGDAVNLWGPGPSLVYRNRAAQQLDLGRAQLSPYEEFTHAGHRFERRCFAFREGQADYVLEIIHPV
;
A
#
# COMPACT_ATOMS: atom_id res chain seq x y z
N MET A 1 -25.77 43.85 -4.00
CA MET A 1 -25.29 42.50 -3.63
C MET A 1 -24.44 41.99 -4.78
N SER A 2 -23.11 42.04 -4.64
CA SER A 2 -22.18 41.60 -5.69
C SER A 2 -21.96 40.09 -5.57
N THR A 3 -22.44 39.33 -6.56
CA THR A 3 -22.08 37.91 -6.74
C THR A 3 -20.73 37.84 -7.44
N GLU A 4 -19.65 37.88 -6.66
CA GLU A 4 -18.32 37.58 -7.20
C GLU A 4 -18.22 36.09 -7.50
N ARG A 5 -18.03 35.79 -8.78
CA ARG A 5 -17.89 34.43 -9.30
C ARG A 5 -16.40 34.11 -9.34
N TRP A 6 -15.97 33.21 -8.48
CA TRP A 6 -14.57 32.78 -8.41
C TRP A 6 -14.16 32.10 -9.72
N HIS A 7 -13.03 32.53 -10.28
CA HIS A 7 -12.40 31.95 -11.46
C HIS A 7 -11.12 31.23 -11.02
N LEU A 8 -11.02 29.93 -11.32
CA LEU A 8 -9.85 29.11 -11.06
C LEU A 8 -9.20 28.78 -12.41
N GLU A 9 -7.93 29.15 -12.56
CA GLU A 9 -7.13 28.86 -13.75
C GLU A 9 -5.98 27.93 -13.37
N LEU A 10 -5.85 26.81 -14.08
CA LEU A 10 -4.74 25.88 -13.93
C LEU A 10 -3.56 26.36 -14.76
N VAL A 11 -2.63 27.06 -14.11
CA VAL A 11 -1.39 27.51 -14.75
C VAL A 11 -0.38 26.37 -14.73
N LYS A 12 0.03 25.92 -15.92
CA LYS A 12 1.10 24.92 -16.08
C LYS A 12 2.44 25.59 -15.79
N GLU A 13 2.94 25.42 -14.58
CA GLU A 13 4.25 25.92 -14.18
C GLU A 13 5.36 25.15 -14.93
N MET A 14 6.09 25.85 -15.79
CA MET A 14 7.22 25.26 -16.53
C MET A 14 8.45 25.15 -15.61
N ASN A 15 8.63 23.96 -15.04
CA ASN A 15 9.88 23.32 -14.61
C ASN A 15 11.09 24.22 -14.27
N ASN A 16 10.95 25.14 -13.34
CA ASN A 16 12.08 25.70 -12.60
C ASN A 16 11.83 25.56 -11.10
N LEU A 17 11.62 24.31 -10.66
CA LEU A 17 11.70 24.01 -9.23
C LEU A 17 13.15 24.30 -8.78
N PRO A 18 13.38 25.05 -7.69
CA PRO A 18 14.74 25.37 -7.21
C PRO A 18 15.51 24.14 -6.70
N VAL A 19 14.89 22.96 -6.76
CA VAL A 19 15.44 21.70 -6.26
C VAL A 19 15.84 20.84 -7.46
N ARG A 20 17.14 20.55 -7.56
CA ARG A 20 17.69 19.63 -8.56
C ARG A 20 17.09 18.24 -8.33
N TRP A 21 16.34 17.74 -9.31
CA TRP A 21 15.81 16.38 -9.27
C TRP A 21 16.96 15.40 -9.04
N ARG A 22 16.82 14.56 -8.01
CA ARG A 22 17.71 13.41 -7.77
C ARG A 22 16.91 12.16 -8.06
N PRO A 23 17.46 11.20 -8.82
CA PRO A 23 16.82 9.91 -8.97
C PRO A 23 16.63 9.28 -7.58
N PRO A 24 15.50 8.62 -7.32
CA PRO A 24 15.32 7.89 -6.08
C PRO A 24 16.46 6.88 -5.94
N HIS A 25 17.10 6.85 -4.77
CA HIS A 25 18.10 5.83 -4.49
C HIS A 25 17.44 4.46 -4.65
N ARG A 26 18.09 3.53 -5.37
CA ARG A 26 17.66 2.13 -5.37
C ARG A 26 17.52 1.69 -3.92
N PRO A 27 16.38 1.10 -3.51
CA PRO A 27 16.20 0.67 -2.14
C PRO A 27 17.34 -0.29 -1.80
N VAL A 28 18.12 0.05 -0.77
CA VAL A 28 19.07 -0.89 -0.18
C VAL A 28 18.24 -2.05 0.35
N CYS A 29 18.60 -3.28 -0.02
CA CYS A 29 17.95 -4.47 0.51
C CYS A 29 18.27 -4.53 2.02
N VAL A 30 17.37 -3.98 2.84
CA VAL A 30 17.51 -3.98 4.30
C VAL A 30 17.17 -5.39 4.79
N ALA A 31 17.92 -5.88 5.77
CA ALA A 31 17.60 -7.14 6.45
C ALA A 31 16.14 -7.14 6.93
N ALA A 32 15.55 -8.34 7.00
CA ALA A 32 14.15 -8.51 7.37
C ALA A 32 13.78 -7.67 8.60
N PRO A 33 12.64 -6.96 8.56
CA PRO A 33 12.24 -6.06 9.64
C PRO A 33 12.20 -6.79 10.99
N ASP A 34 12.57 -6.09 12.06
CA ASP A 34 12.53 -6.61 13.42
C ASP A 34 11.08 -6.92 13.87
N VAL A 35 10.93 -7.69 14.94
CA VAL A 35 9.61 -8.06 15.48
C VAL A 35 8.75 -6.83 15.85
N SER A 36 9.37 -5.67 16.15
CA SER A 36 8.66 -4.43 16.47
C SER A 36 7.97 -3.79 15.26
N SER A 37 8.52 -4.00 14.06
CA SER A 37 7.94 -3.58 12.79
C SER A 37 6.64 -4.32 12.45
N GLY A 38 6.52 -5.60 12.83
CA GLY A 38 5.31 -6.41 12.62
C GLY A 38 4.09 -5.84 13.36
N ARG A 39 4.27 -5.43 14.62
CA ARG A 39 3.19 -4.84 15.42
C ARG A 39 2.70 -3.50 14.85
N THR A 40 3.63 -2.65 14.40
CA THR A 40 3.29 -1.35 13.78
C THR A 40 2.49 -1.57 12.50
N LEU A 41 2.91 -2.53 11.67
CA LEU A 41 2.19 -2.92 10.46
C LEU A 41 0.78 -3.45 10.78
N MET A 42 0.64 -4.35 11.75
CA MET A 42 -0.65 -4.91 12.15
C MET A 42 -1.61 -3.83 12.71
N ALA A 43 -1.09 -2.84 13.46
CA ALA A 43 -1.87 -1.73 13.96
C ALA A 43 -2.39 -0.84 12.81
N ALA A 44 -1.53 -0.50 11.85
CA ALA A 44 -1.90 0.26 10.66
C ALA A 44 -2.95 -0.47 9.81
N LEU A 45 -2.77 -1.77 9.58
CA LEU A 45 -3.72 -2.60 8.84
C LEU A 45 -5.07 -2.73 9.56
N SER A 46 -5.06 -2.89 10.87
CA SER A 46 -6.29 -2.90 11.68
C SER A 46 -7.05 -1.58 11.62
N LEU A 47 -6.33 -0.45 11.57
CA LEU A 47 -6.90 0.87 11.39
C LEU A 47 -7.53 1.01 9.99
N LEU A 48 -6.88 0.48 8.96
CA LEU A 48 -7.40 0.45 7.59
C LEU A 48 -8.66 -0.42 7.45
N CYS A 49 -8.74 -1.58 8.11
CA CYS A 49 -9.91 -2.46 8.06
C CYS A 49 -11.16 -1.85 8.73
N ARG A 50 -11.00 -0.87 9.62
CA ARG A 50 -12.12 -0.18 10.30
C ARG A 50 -12.69 0.99 9.49
N ARG A 51 -12.18 1.22 8.29
CA ARG A 51 -12.59 2.31 7.43
C ARG A 51 -13.96 2.02 6.79
N GLY A 52 -14.85 3.01 6.79
CA GLY A 52 -16.11 2.93 6.02
C GLY A 52 -15.85 2.97 4.50
N VAL A 53 -16.80 2.45 3.72
CA VAL A 53 -16.70 2.43 2.25
C VAL A 53 -16.85 3.86 1.69
N GLY A 54 -15.86 4.34 0.94
CA GLY A 54 -15.95 5.58 0.14
C GLY A 54 -14.92 6.66 0.46
N PRO A 55 -14.84 7.73 -0.35
CA PRO A 55 -13.82 8.80 -0.22
C PRO A 55 -13.90 9.60 1.08
N SER A 56 -15.06 9.62 1.75
CA SER A 56 -15.30 10.40 2.97
C SER A 56 -14.73 9.76 4.25
N SER A 57 -14.30 8.50 4.20
CA SER A 57 -13.67 7.79 5.33
C SER A 57 -12.17 8.08 5.49
N TRP A 58 -11.64 9.02 4.70
CA TRP A 58 -10.23 9.41 4.64
C TRP A 58 -9.74 10.31 5.79
N ILE A 59 -10.62 10.91 6.59
CA ILE A 59 -10.28 12.26 7.07
C ILE A 59 -9.67 12.35 8.48
N SER A 60 -9.81 11.35 9.35
CA SER A 60 -9.35 11.50 10.76
C SER A 60 -8.14 10.65 11.14
N SER A 61 -7.99 9.47 10.55
CA SER A 61 -7.10 8.43 11.08
C SER A 61 -5.65 8.53 10.58
N TYR A 62 -5.44 9.05 9.37
CA TYR A 62 -4.15 8.98 8.67
C TYR A 62 -3.11 10.00 9.15
N ARG A 63 -3.54 11.12 9.73
CA ARG A 63 -2.61 12.16 10.23
C ARG A 63 -1.67 11.65 11.32
N ARG A 64 -2.05 10.55 11.99
CA ARG A 64 -1.31 9.97 13.12
C ARG A 64 -0.73 8.59 12.82
N ASP A 65 -0.96 8.04 11.63
CA ASP A 65 -0.43 6.74 11.22
C ASP A 65 0.12 6.81 9.78
N PRO A 66 1.42 7.11 9.62
CA PRO A 66 2.05 7.21 8.31
C PRO A 66 2.13 5.86 7.58
N VAL A 67 2.14 4.74 8.31
CA VAL A 67 2.18 3.40 7.70
C VAL A 67 0.83 3.09 7.06
N ALA A 68 -0.28 3.38 7.75
CA ALA A 68 -1.62 3.23 7.18
C ALA A 68 -1.80 4.11 5.93
N PHE A 69 -1.30 5.34 5.95
CA PHE A 69 -1.33 6.22 4.79
C PHE A 69 -0.54 5.65 3.61
N LEU A 70 0.69 5.19 3.85
CA LEU A 70 1.52 4.60 2.81
C LEU A 70 0.82 3.40 2.18
N LEU A 71 0.35 2.44 2.97
CA LEU A 71 -0.33 1.24 2.47
C LEU A 71 -1.59 1.53 1.62
N ASP A 72 -2.31 2.62 1.93
CA ASP A 72 -3.47 3.05 1.16
C ASP A 72 -3.08 3.79 -0.14
N ALA A 73 -1.95 4.51 -0.13
CA ALA A 73 -1.49 5.32 -1.24
C ALA A 73 -0.56 4.58 -2.23
N ILE A 74 0.03 3.45 -1.84
CA ILE A 74 0.91 2.71 -2.74
C ILE A 74 0.12 2.15 -3.92
N GLY A 75 0.72 2.23 -5.11
CA GLY A 75 0.16 1.63 -6.33
C GLY A 75 0.25 0.10 -6.35
N ASP A 76 1.12 -0.46 -5.52
CA ASP A 76 1.29 -1.90 -5.43
C ASP A 76 0.09 -2.56 -4.74
N ALA A 77 -0.26 -3.74 -5.21
CA ALA A 77 -1.29 -4.54 -4.58
C ALA A 77 -0.77 -5.19 -3.31
N VAL A 78 -1.47 -5.00 -2.19
CA VAL A 78 -1.09 -5.55 -0.88
C VAL A 78 -2.22 -6.41 -0.31
N ASN A 79 -1.89 -7.64 0.06
CA ASN A 79 -2.72 -8.50 0.88
C ASN A 79 -2.01 -8.84 2.19
N LEU A 80 -2.75 -8.90 3.29
CA LEU A 80 -2.32 -9.57 4.51
C LEU A 80 -3.17 -10.82 4.70
N TRP A 81 -2.52 -11.96 4.70
CA TRP A 81 -3.13 -13.24 5.02
C TRP A 81 -2.84 -13.61 6.48
N GLY A 82 -3.86 -14.04 7.20
CA GLY A 82 -3.74 -14.57 8.56
C GLY A 82 -3.45 -16.07 8.58
N PRO A 83 -3.62 -16.72 9.74
CA PRO A 83 -3.49 -18.17 9.86
C PRO A 83 -4.46 -18.90 8.93
N GLY A 84 -3.95 -19.89 8.18
CA GLY A 84 -4.76 -20.59 7.16
C GLY A 84 -5.15 -19.67 5.99
N PRO A 85 -6.21 -19.95 5.22
CA PRO A 85 -6.59 -19.16 4.04
C PRO A 85 -7.33 -17.85 4.34
N SER A 86 -7.22 -17.31 5.57
CA SER A 86 -7.96 -16.12 6.00
C SER A 86 -7.32 -14.83 5.45
N LEU A 87 -8.10 -14.03 4.73
CA LEU A 87 -7.69 -12.68 4.31
C LEU A 87 -8.01 -11.69 5.42
N VAL A 88 -6.97 -11.05 5.97
CA VAL A 88 -7.08 -10.06 7.06
C VAL A 88 -7.21 -8.64 6.51
N TYR A 89 -6.46 -8.34 5.45
CA TYR A 89 -6.48 -7.04 4.79
C TYR A 89 -6.20 -7.18 3.29
N ARG A 90 -6.81 -6.27 2.52
CA ARG A 90 -6.58 -6.09 1.09
C ARG A 90 -6.71 -4.62 0.74
N ASN A 91 -5.70 -4.05 0.09
CA ASN A 91 -5.77 -2.67 -0.39
C ASN A 91 -6.55 -2.57 -1.70
N ARG A 92 -6.84 -1.34 -2.14
CA ARG A 92 -7.63 -1.10 -3.37
C ARG A 92 -6.98 -1.69 -4.61
N ALA A 93 -5.66 -1.57 -4.76
CA ALA A 93 -4.93 -2.13 -5.89
C ALA A 93 -5.07 -3.67 -5.93
N ALA A 94 -4.92 -4.35 -4.79
CA ALA A 94 -5.12 -5.79 -4.70
C ALA A 94 -6.58 -6.22 -4.93
N GLN A 95 -7.56 -5.40 -4.53
CA GLN A 95 -8.96 -5.62 -4.85
C GLN A 95 -9.25 -5.52 -6.34
N GLN A 96 -8.59 -4.61 -7.06
CA GLN A 96 -8.75 -4.45 -8.51
C GLN A 96 -8.11 -5.60 -9.30
N LEU A 97 -6.99 -6.14 -8.82
CA LEU A 97 -6.36 -7.32 -9.42
C LEU A 97 -7.15 -8.61 -9.14
N ASP A 98 -7.89 -8.64 -8.03
CA ASP A 98 -8.67 -9.79 -7.53
C ASP A 98 -7.92 -11.14 -7.60
N LEU A 99 -6.64 -11.09 -7.26
CA LEU A 99 -5.81 -12.29 -7.21
C LEU A 99 -6.08 -13.05 -5.91
N GLY A 100 -6.25 -14.37 -6.01
CA GLY A 100 -6.33 -15.26 -4.86
C GLY A 100 -4.99 -15.35 -4.13
N ARG A 101 -4.97 -16.10 -3.02
CA ARG A 101 -3.73 -16.34 -2.27
C ARG A 101 -2.76 -17.17 -3.13
N ALA A 102 -1.54 -16.69 -3.26
CA ALA A 102 -0.47 -17.45 -3.89
C ALA A 102 -0.03 -18.67 -3.07
N GLN A 103 0.66 -19.61 -3.72
CA GLN A 103 1.52 -20.53 -2.98
C GLN A 103 2.58 -19.72 -2.22
N LEU A 104 3.00 -20.22 -1.05
CA LEU A 104 4.02 -19.60 -0.18
C LEU A 104 5.41 -19.63 -0.84
N SER A 105 5.57 -18.92 -1.95
CA SER A 105 6.86 -18.62 -2.57
C SER A 105 7.28 -17.22 -2.13
N PRO A 106 8.54 -17.02 -1.70
CA PRO A 106 9.03 -15.68 -1.34
C PRO A 106 9.04 -14.73 -2.54
N TYR A 107 9.14 -15.24 -3.77
CA TYR A 107 9.15 -14.48 -5.02
C TYR A 107 8.48 -15.28 -6.15
N GLU A 108 7.72 -14.60 -6.99
CA GLU A 108 7.12 -15.16 -8.19
C GLU A 108 6.96 -14.07 -9.26
N GLU A 109 7.28 -14.37 -10.51
CA GLU A 109 6.87 -13.55 -11.66
C GLU A 109 5.71 -14.22 -12.38
N PHE A 110 4.71 -13.44 -12.75
CA PHE A 110 3.55 -13.95 -13.47
C PHE A 110 2.96 -12.89 -14.41
N THR A 111 2.07 -13.34 -15.29
CA THR A 111 1.32 -12.46 -16.20
C THR A 111 -0.16 -12.54 -15.85
N HIS A 112 -0.81 -11.40 -15.72
CA HIS A 112 -2.24 -11.29 -15.46
C HIS A 112 -2.85 -10.21 -16.34
N ALA A 113 -3.94 -10.51 -17.03
CA ALA A 113 -4.60 -9.61 -17.98
C ALA A 113 -3.64 -8.97 -19.02
N GLY A 114 -2.60 -9.70 -19.44
CA GLY A 114 -1.61 -9.21 -20.41
C GLY A 114 -0.51 -8.31 -19.83
N HIS A 115 -0.50 -8.07 -18.51
CA HIS A 115 0.51 -7.30 -17.82
C HIS A 115 1.41 -8.21 -16.98
N ARG A 116 2.71 -7.87 -16.88
CA ARG A 116 3.68 -8.59 -16.07
C ARG A 116 3.67 -8.04 -14.65
N PHE A 117 3.81 -8.94 -13.69
CA PHE A 117 3.89 -8.61 -12.28
C PHE A 117 4.97 -9.44 -11.59
N GLU A 118 5.57 -8.85 -10.57
CA GLU A 118 6.29 -9.57 -9.53
C GLU A 118 5.42 -9.66 -8.28
N ARG A 119 5.45 -10.80 -7.61
CA ARG A 119 4.83 -11.04 -6.31
C ARG A 119 5.93 -11.39 -5.32
N ARG A 120 5.87 -10.76 -4.15
CA ARG A 120 6.78 -11.02 -3.03
C ARG A 120 5.96 -11.37 -1.79
N CYS A 121 6.35 -12.45 -1.13
CA CYS A 121 5.72 -12.87 0.12
C CYS A 121 6.72 -12.78 1.27
N PHE A 122 6.28 -12.16 2.37
CA PHE A 122 7.01 -12.10 3.62
C PHE A 122 6.17 -12.74 4.72
N ALA A 123 6.61 -13.89 5.21
CA ALA A 123 5.98 -14.57 6.33
C ALA A 123 6.57 -14.06 7.65
N PHE A 124 5.70 -13.76 8.62
CA PHE A 124 6.10 -13.32 9.95
C PHE A 124 5.11 -13.81 11.00
N ARG A 125 5.54 -13.79 12.27
CA ARG A 125 4.73 -14.21 13.41
C ARG A 125 4.45 -13.02 14.31
N GLU A 126 3.18 -12.83 14.67
CA GLU A 126 2.76 -11.88 15.71
C GLU A 126 2.04 -12.67 16.81
N GLY A 127 2.62 -12.67 18.01
CA GLY A 127 2.16 -13.53 19.10
C GLY A 127 2.25 -15.02 18.75
N GLN A 128 1.10 -15.70 18.71
CA GLN A 128 0.99 -17.14 18.41
C GLN A 128 0.49 -17.43 16.99
N ALA A 129 0.27 -16.39 16.17
CA ALA A 129 -0.30 -16.52 14.84
C ALA A 129 0.72 -16.19 13.75
N ASP A 130 0.73 -17.02 12.70
CA ASP A 130 1.53 -16.80 11.50
C ASP A 130 0.74 -15.99 10.48
N TYR A 131 1.40 -14.99 9.90
CA TYR A 131 0.86 -14.07 8.91
C TYR A 131 1.75 -14.07 7.67
N VAL A 132 1.15 -13.71 6.54
CA VAL A 132 1.87 -13.51 5.28
C VAL A 132 1.48 -12.17 4.70
N LEU A 133 2.46 -11.27 4.59
CA LEU A 133 2.34 -10.06 3.78
C LEU A 133 2.69 -10.39 2.33
N GLU A 134 1.76 -10.14 1.42
CA GLU A 134 1.93 -10.32 -0.01
C GLU A 134 1.91 -8.94 -0.67
N ILE A 135 2.92 -8.65 -1.47
CA ILE A 135 3.04 -7.42 -2.28
C ILE A 135 3.16 -7.82 -3.74
N ILE A 136 2.35 -7.20 -4.60
CA ILE A 136 2.33 -7.44 -6.04
C ILE A 136 2.60 -6.11 -6.75
N HIS A 137 3.70 -6.08 -7.52
CA HIS A 137 4.19 -4.89 -8.20
C HIS A 137 4.17 -5.11 -9.73
N PRO A 138 3.67 -4.14 -10.52
CA PRO A 138 3.74 -4.23 -11.98
C PRO A 138 5.18 -4.07 -12.49
N VAL A 139 5.55 -4.87 -13.50
CA VAL A 139 6.90 -4.87 -14.14
C VAL A 139 6.85 -4.24 -15.53
#